data_AF-A0A965G4K1-F1
#
_entry.id   AF-A0A965G4K1-F1
#
_cell.length_a   1.000
_cell.length_b   1.000
_cell.length_c   1.000
_cell.angle_alpha   90.00
_cell.angle_beta   90.00
_cell.angle_gamma   90.00
#
_symmetry.space_group_name_H-M   'P 1'
#
loop_
_entity.id
_entity.type
_entity.pdbx_description
1 polymer ?
#
loop_
_entity_poly.entity_id
_entity_poly.type
_entity_poly.pdbx_seq_one_letter_code
_entity_poly.pdbx_strand_id
1 'polypeptide(L)'
;MSGEFESKSFNFTGGASATTIKIETTAKRAFIDDVTVTAEAPSSPPVITSPSTAGGIAGQAFSYQITASNSPTSFGASSLPAWASINTTSGVISGATPTAGTNVV
;
A
#
# COMPACT_ATOMS: atom_id res chain seq x y z
N MET A 1 -28.58 7.71 31.22
CA MET A 1 -27.19 7.32 31.53
C MET A 1 -26.60 6.80 30.22
N SER A 2 -25.80 7.61 29.52
CA SER A 2 -25.06 7.15 28.35
C SER A 2 -23.82 6.41 28.85
N GLY A 3 -23.84 5.08 28.84
CA GLY A 3 -22.62 4.32 29.09
C GLY A 3 -21.64 4.54 27.94
N GLU A 4 -20.42 4.96 28.23
CA GLU A 4 -19.32 4.83 27.28
C GLU A 4 -19.08 3.33 27.05
N PHE A 5 -19.05 2.92 25.79
CA PHE A 5 -18.78 1.53 25.43
C PHE A 5 -17.28 1.24 25.52
N GLU A 6 -16.90 0.21 26.27
CA GLU A 6 -15.53 -0.32 26.24
C GLU A 6 -15.41 -1.29 25.06
N SER A 7 -14.70 -0.88 24.01
CA SER A 7 -14.42 -1.76 22.88
C SER A 7 -13.36 -2.79 23.25
N LYS A 8 -13.74 -4.07 23.33
CA LYS A 8 -12.79 -5.19 23.46
C LYS A 8 -12.62 -5.88 22.11
N SER A 9 -11.43 -5.78 21.55
CA SER A 9 -11.08 -6.45 20.28
C SER A 9 -10.76 -7.92 20.54
N PHE A 10 -11.35 -8.81 19.73
CA PHE A 10 -10.91 -10.21 19.62
C PHE A 10 -10.14 -10.34 18.31
N ASN A 11 -8.83 -10.48 18.40
CA ASN A 11 -7.99 -10.71 17.22
C ASN A 11 -8.11 -12.18 16.80
N PHE A 12 -8.50 -12.43 15.55
CA PHE A 12 -8.50 -13.76 14.97
C PHE A 12 -7.45 -13.82 13.86
N THR A 13 -6.61 -14.85 13.85
CA THR A 13 -5.66 -15.11 12.76
C THR A 13 -6.18 -16.27 11.93
N GLY A 14 -6.27 -16.10 10.60
CA GLY A 14 -6.55 -17.20 9.66
C GLY A 14 -8.02 -17.47 9.35
N GLY A 15 -8.91 -16.48 9.45
CA GLY A 15 -10.29 -16.62 8.97
C GLY A 15 -10.32 -16.84 7.44
N ALA A 16 -10.87 -17.97 7.00
CA ALA A 16 -11.19 -18.21 5.59
C ALA A 16 -12.60 -17.68 5.25
N SER A 17 -12.92 -17.58 3.96
CA SER A 17 -14.31 -17.34 3.55
C SER A 17 -15.24 -18.40 4.18
N ALA A 18 -16.36 -17.96 4.77
CA ALA A 18 -17.35 -18.79 5.46
C ALA A 18 -16.95 -19.40 6.82
N THR A 19 -15.98 -18.84 7.55
CA THR A 19 -15.73 -19.25 8.94
C THR A 19 -16.88 -18.89 9.87
N THR A 20 -17.25 -19.82 10.76
CA THR A 20 -18.27 -19.60 11.79
C THR A 20 -17.61 -19.22 13.12
N ILE A 21 -18.05 -18.13 13.75
CA ILE A 21 -17.65 -17.80 15.12
C ILE A 21 -18.52 -18.63 16.07
N LYS A 22 -17.91 -19.56 16.82
CA LYS A 22 -18.61 -20.39 17.80
C LYS A 22 -18.53 -19.73 19.18
N ILE A 23 -19.68 -19.49 19.80
CA ILE A 23 -19.79 -18.96 21.17
C ILE A 23 -20.50 -20.03 22.01
N GLU A 24 -19.80 -20.60 22.98
CA GLU A 24 -20.36 -21.60 23.89
C GLU A 24 -20.45 -21.01 25.30
N THR A 25 -21.60 -21.20 25.94
CA THR A 25 -21.84 -20.78 27.32
C THR A 25 -22.54 -21.90 28.07
N THR A 26 -22.22 -22.05 29.35
CA THR A 26 -22.96 -22.91 30.28
C THR A 26 -24.13 -22.19 30.95
N ALA A 27 -24.27 -20.87 30.72
CA ALA A 27 -25.35 -20.06 31.24
C ALA A 27 -26.64 -20.23 30.42
N LYS A 28 -27.81 -20.01 31.06
CA LYS A 28 -29.13 -20.07 30.41
C LYS A 28 -29.33 -18.97 29.36
N ARG A 29 -28.62 -17.84 29.46
CA ARG A 29 -28.70 -16.71 28.51
C ARG A 29 -27.30 -16.10 28.33
N ALA A 30 -26.93 -15.83 27.08
CA ALA A 30 -25.84 -14.94 26.72
C ALA A 30 -26.44 -13.70 26.06
N PHE A 31 -26.12 -12.51 26.59
CA PHE A 31 -26.45 -11.25 25.94
C PHE A 31 -25.23 -10.77 25.20
N ILE A 32 -25.40 -10.49 23.93
CA ILE A 32 -24.37 -9.89 23.09
C ILE A 32 -25.05 -8.72 22.41
N ASP A 33 -24.60 -7.51 22.73
CA ASP A 33 -25.14 -6.25 22.23
C ASP A 33 -24.02 -5.51 21.49
N ASP A 34 -24.37 -4.77 20.44
CA ASP A 34 -23.45 -4.02 19.57
C ASP A 34 -22.23 -4.80 19.04
N VAL A 35 -22.48 -5.92 18.34
CA VAL A 35 -21.41 -6.72 17.72
C VAL A 35 -21.12 -6.26 16.31
N THR A 36 -19.91 -5.76 16.09
CA THR A 36 -19.35 -5.56 14.74
C THR A 36 -18.28 -6.62 14.46
N VAL A 37 -18.45 -7.38 13.37
CA VAL A 37 -17.45 -8.33 12.87
C VAL A 37 -16.86 -7.76 11.58
N THR A 38 -15.59 -7.40 11.60
CA THR A 38 -14.84 -6.98 10.42
C THR A 38 -13.78 -8.01 10.08
N ALA A 39 -13.66 -8.35 8.80
CA ALA A 39 -12.51 -9.08 8.30
C ALA A 39 -11.48 -8.07 7.81
N GLU A 40 -10.27 -8.09 8.37
CA GLU A 40 -9.14 -7.39 7.77
C GLU A 40 -8.54 -8.32 6.71
N ALA A 41 -8.61 -7.89 5.44
CA ALA A 41 -7.93 -8.62 4.38
C ALA A 41 -6.42 -8.60 4.65
N PRO A 42 -5.69 -9.73 4.49
CA PRO A 42 -4.25 -9.71 4.65
C PRO A 42 -3.64 -8.71 3.66
N SER A 43 -2.96 -7.68 4.18
CA SER A 43 -2.21 -6.75 3.34
C SER A 43 -0.96 -7.48 2.85
N SER A 44 -0.91 -7.75 1.54
CA SER A 44 0.32 -8.20 0.90
C SER A 44 1.24 -7.00 0.71
N PRO A 45 2.57 -7.15 0.82
CA PRO A 45 3.49 -6.05 0.57
C PRO A 45 3.35 -5.55 -0.88
N PRO A 46 3.53 -4.25 -1.17
CA PRO A 46 3.52 -3.73 -2.53
C PRO A 46 4.57 -4.42 -3.41
N VAL A 47 4.19 -4.75 -4.65
CA VAL A 47 5.11 -5.37 -5.63
C VAL A 47 5.21 -4.49 -6.87
N ILE A 48 6.41 -4.07 -7.24
CA ILE A 48 6.67 -3.30 -8.47
C ILE A 48 6.36 -4.19 -9.67
N THR A 49 5.50 -3.71 -10.57
CA THR A 49 5.10 -4.41 -11.82
C THR A 49 5.62 -3.72 -13.08
N SER A 50 6.15 -2.50 -12.94
CA SER A 50 6.74 -1.75 -14.04
C SER A 50 8.14 -2.25 -14.39
N PRO A 51 8.65 -2.03 -15.63
CA PRO A 51 9.98 -2.44 -16.03
C PRO A 51 11.07 -1.73 -15.20
N SER A 52 12.13 -2.42 -14.78
CA SER A 52 13.21 -1.82 -13.99
C SER A 52 14.07 -0.79 -14.73
N THR A 53 13.87 -0.64 -16.04
CA THR A 53 14.62 0.26 -16.91
C THR A 53 13.69 1.04 -17.82
N ALA A 54 13.97 2.32 -17.99
CA ALA A 54 13.29 3.20 -18.93
C ALA A 54 14.32 3.97 -19.76
N GLY A 55 14.15 3.96 -21.07
CA GLY A 55 14.99 4.74 -21.99
C GLY A 55 14.47 6.18 -22.13
N GLY A 56 15.38 7.14 -22.27
CA GLY A 56 15.08 8.53 -22.56
C GLY A 56 15.93 9.04 -23.73
N ILE A 57 15.40 9.98 -24.49
CA ILE A 57 16.14 10.68 -25.56
C ILE A 57 16.70 11.97 -24.95
N ALA A 58 18.01 12.16 -25.06
CA ALA A 58 18.70 13.32 -24.51
C ALA A 58 18.14 14.65 -25.06
N GLY A 59 17.93 15.63 -24.17
CA GLY A 59 17.33 16.92 -24.51
C GLY A 59 15.79 16.91 -24.60
N GLN A 60 15.15 15.74 -24.45
CA GLN A 60 13.68 15.63 -24.42
C GLN A 60 13.16 15.45 -22.99
N ALA A 61 11.90 15.85 -22.79
CA ALA A 61 11.17 15.56 -21.56
C ALA A 61 11.07 14.04 -21.35
N PHE A 62 11.37 13.60 -20.14
CA PHE A 62 11.28 12.21 -19.70
C PHE A 62 10.15 12.06 -18.69
N SER A 63 9.39 10.99 -18.85
CA SER A 63 8.34 10.58 -17.93
C SER A 63 8.30 9.06 -17.86
N TYR A 64 8.32 8.54 -16.64
CA TYR A 64 8.23 7.12 -16.36
C TYR A 64 7.29 6.91 -15.17
N GLN A 65 6.30 6.03 -15.36
CA GLN A 65 5.32 5.69 -14.34
C GLN A 65 5.76 4.41 -13.63
N ILE A 66 6.02 4.49 -12.32
CA ILE A 66 6.13 3.29 -11.49
C ILE A 66 4.73 2.75 -11.27
N THR A 67 4.50 1.49 -11.64
CA THR A 67 3.29 0.74 -11.28
C THR A 67 3.63 -0.33 -10.24
N ALA A 68 2.75 -0.51 -9.27
CA ALA A 68 2.84 -1.55 -8.26
C ALA A 68 1.47 -2.13 -7.92
N SER A 69 1.44 -3.40 -7.50
CA SER A 69 0.24 -4.08 -6.98
C SER A 69 0.18 -4.02 -5.45
N ASN A 70 -0.89 -4.56 -4.86
CA ASN A 70 -1.13 -4.61 -3.41
C ASN A 70 -1.21 -3.22 -2.74
N SER A 71 -1.91 -2.28 -3.37
CA SER A 71 -2.24 -0.96 -2.82
C SER A 71 -1.03 -0.18 -2.26
N PRO A 72 -0.07 0.21 -3.11
CA PRO A 72 1.06 1.04 -2.68
C PRO A 72 0.57 2.38 -2.10
N THR A 73 1.12 2.78 -0.96
CA THR A 73 0.80 4.05 -0.30
C THR A 73 1.80 5.16 -0.60
N SER A 74 3.00 4.79 -1.03
CA SER A 74 4.07 5.73 -1.39
C SER A 74 5.06 5.07 -2.34
N PHE A 75 5.68 5.90 -3.18
CA PHE A 75 6.78 5.51 -4.05
C PHE A 75 8.06 6.22 -3.63
N GLY A 76 9.19 5.56 -3.87
CA GLY A 76 10.52 6.11 -3.63
C GLY A 76 11.49 5.61 -4.70
N ALA A 77 12.49 6.43 -4.99
CA ALA A 77 13.59 6.06 -5.88
C ALA A 77 14.90 6.58 -5.28
N SER A 78 15.85 5.67 -5.11
CA SER A 78 17.22 6.01 -4.75
C SER A 78 18.07 6.15 -6.01
N SER A 79 19.14 6.94 -5.93
CA SER A 79 20.09 7.13 -7.05
C SER A 79 19.47 7.75 -8.32
N LEU A 80 18.43 8.58 -8.17
CA LEU A 80 17.93 9.37 -9.29
C LEU A 80 19.01 10.35 -9.77
N PRO A 81 19.23 10.48 -11.09
CA PRO A 81 20.07 11.53 -11.63
C PRO A 81 19.57 12.92 -11.21
N ALA A 82 20.47 13.91 -11.11
CA ALA A 82 20.14 15.27 -10.68
C ALA A 82 19.04 15.95 -11.51
N TRP A 83 18.81 15.47 -12.74
CA TRP A 83 17.81 16.00 -13.65
C TRP A 83 16.42 15.34 -13.50
N ALA A 84 16.30 14.27 -12.72
CA ALA A 84 15.09 13.52 -12.50
C ALA A 84 14.58 13.68 -11.07
N SER A 85 13.26 13.70 -10.91
CA SER A 85 12.59 13.74 -9.62
C SER A 85 11.44 12.74 -9.60
N ILE A 86 11.08 12.24 -8.42
CA ILE A 86 9.93 11.36 -8.22
C ILE A 86 8.82 12.09 -7.48
N ASN A 87 7.59 11.96 -8.00
CA ASN A 87 6.40 12.26 -7.23
C ASN A 87 6.07 11.03 -6.36
N THR A 88 6.28 11.14 -5.05
CA THR A 88 6.11 10.03 -4.10
C THR A 88 4.67 9.58 -3.94
N THR A 89 3.70 10.41 -4.33
CA THR A 89 2.26 10.08 -4.28
C THR A 89 1.81 9.37 -5.54
N SER A 90 2.22 9.84 -6.73
CA SER A 90 1.77 9.26 -8.00
C SER A 90 2.72 8.20 -8.57
N GLY A 91 3.96 8.11 -8.09
CA GLY A 91 4.98 7.19 -8.63
C GLY A 91 5.57 7.62 -9.98
N VAL A 92 5.29 8.85 -10.43
CA VAL A 92 5.86 9.38 -11.68
C VAL A 92 7.29 9.86 -11.40
N ILE A 93 8.25 9.31 -12.14
CA ILE A 93 9.58 9.88 -12.30
C ILE A 93 9.55 10.78 -13.53
N SER A 94 9.84 12.06 -13.36
CA SER A 94 9.89 13.02 -14.45
C SER A 94 11.10 13.92 -14.35
N GLY A 95 11.50 14.47 -15.50
CA GLY A 95 12.66 15.35 -15.61
C GLY A 95 12.94 15.71 -17.06
N ALA A 96 13.87 16.64 -17.26
CA ALA A 96 14.46 16.88 -18.58
C ALA A 96 15.75 16.06 -18.65
N THR A 97 15.87 15.15 -19.62
CA THR A 97 17.17 14.49 -19.81
C THR A 97 18.22 15.55 -20.15
N PRO A 98 19.45 15.50 -19.59
CA PRO A 98 20.51 16.40 -19.99
C PRO A 98 20.75 16.18 -21.47
N THR A 99 20.89 17.26 -22.23
CA THR A 99 21.37 17.22 -23.62
C THR A 99 22.58 16.28 -23.68
N ALA A 100 22.64 15.40 -24.69
CA ALA A 100 23.74 14.44 -24.83
C ALA A 100 25.05 15.22 -24.85
N GLY A 101 25.76 15.19 -23.74
CA GLY A 101 26.97 15.91 -23.49
C GLY A 101 27.82 15.04 -22.59
N THR A 102 28.92 14.56 -23.15
CA THR A 102 29.94 13.77 -22.46
C THR A 102 30.25 14.38 -21.10
N ASN A 103 29.91 13.67 -20.02
CA ASN A 103 30.47 13.97 -18.71
C ASN A 103 31.78 13.20 -18.61
N VAL A 104 32.88 13.87 -18.94
CA VAL A 104 34.15 13.60 -18.27
C VAL A 104 34.24 14.64 -17.16
N VAL A 105 34.06 14.20 -15.92
CA VAL A 105 34.85 14.42 -14.70
C VAL A 105 33.99 13.95 -13.52
#